data_AF-A0A951DWN5-F1
#
_entry.id   AF-A0A951DWN5-F1
#
_cell.length_a   1.000
_cell.length_b   1.000
_cell.length_c   1.000
_cell.angle_alpha   90.00
_cell.angle_beta   90.00
_cell.angle_gamma   90.00
#
_symmetry.space_group_name_H-M   'P 1'
#
loop_
_entity.id
_entity.type
_entity.pdbx_description
1 polymer ?
#
loop_
_entity_poly.entity_id
_entity_poly.type
_entity_poly.pdbx_seq_one_letter_code
_entity_poly.pdbx_strand_id
1 'polypeptide(L)' 'MQTRQLMHTLGMAMAMCLAAGAAKAKALVYCLEGSPENFNPALTTTNTSLDASRHVYDQLVEFERGTTNLIP' A
#
# COMPACT_ATOMS: atom_id res chain seq x y z
N MET A 1 39.98 26.86 -1.93
CA MET A 1 39.55 25.48 -2.29
C MET A 1 38.25 25.06 -1.60
N GLN A 2 38.05 25.42 -0.34
CA GLN A 2 36.86 25.08 0.47
C GLN A 2 35.52 25.59 -0.10
N THR A 3 35.50 26.78 -0.72
CA THR A 3 34.30 27.36 -1.35
C THR A 3 33.83 26.61 -2.60
N ARG A 4 34.74 26.01 -3.38
CA ARG A 4 34.37 25.18 -4.54
C ARG A 4 33.76 23.84 -4.10
N GLN A 5 34.27 23.24 -3.01
CA GLN A 5 33.70 21.99 -2.48
C GLN A 5 32.30 22.21 -1.89
N LEU A 6 32.07 23.32 -1.18
CA LEU A 6 30.77 23.67 -0.60
C LEU A 6 29.67 23.79 -1.67
N MET A 7 30.03 24.33 -2.84
CA MET A 7 29.11 24.56 -3.96
C MET A 7 28.72 23.25 -4.66
N HIS A 8 29.64 22.28 -4.74
CA HIS A 8 29.36 20.96 -5.29
C HIS A 8 28.50 20.11 -4.34
N THR A 9 28.76 20.15 -3.04
CA THR A 9 27.94 19.43 -2.05
C THR A 9 26.52 19.97 -1.98
N LEU A 10 26.35 21.29 -2.09
CA LEU A 10 25.03 21.91 -2.11
C LEU A 10 24.26 21.57 -3.40
N GLY A 11 24.92 21.58 -4.56
CA GLY A 11 24.32 21.18 -5.83
C GLY A 11 23.87 19.71 -5.85
N MET A 12 24.66 18.81 -5.25
CA MET A 12 24.32 17.39 -5.16
C MET A 12 23.17 17.12 -4.18
N ALA A 13 23.12 17.82 -3.05
CA ALA A 13 21.99 17.75 -2.11
C ALA A 13 20.68 18.25 -2.75
N MET A 14 20.73 19.36 -3.48
CA MET A 14 19.58 19.91 -4.19
C MET A 14 19.07 18.93 -5.27
N ALA A 15 19.98 18.29 -6.02
CA ALA A 15 19.63 17.30 -7.04
C ALA A 15 18.94 16.05 -6.44
N MET A 16 19.37 15.59 -5.26
CA MET A 16 18.72 14.49 -4.55
C MET A 16 17.31 14.86 -4.06
N CYS A 17 17.12 16.08 -3.55
CA CYS A 17 15.80 16.57 -3.15
C CYS A 17 14.83 16.68 -4.34
N LEU A 18 15.32 17.07 -5.51
CA LEU A 18 14.53 17.13 -6.75
C LEU A 18 14.21 15.75 -7.33
N ALA A 19 15.11 14.77 -7.15
CA ALA A 19 14.92 13.38 -7.56
C ALA A 19 13.99 12.58 -6.63
N ALA A 20 13.67 13.10 -5.43
CA ALA A 20 12.72 12.49 -4.50
C ALA A 20 11.24 12.61 -4.93
N GLY A 21 11.00 12.99 -6.20
CA GLY A 21 9.69 13.06 -6.83
C GLY A 21 8.98 11.71 -6.90
N ALA A 22 8.24 11.41 -5.83
CA ALA A 22 6.94 10.76 -5.87
C ALA A 22 6.89 9.36 -6.47
N ALA A 23 7.46 8.36 -5.77
CA ALA A 23 6.91 7.02 -5.78
C ALA A 23 5.51 7.04 -5.12
N LYS A 24 4.50 7.51 -5.87
CA LYS A 24 3.10 7.51 -5.43
C LYS A 24 2.57 6.11 -5.67
N ALA A 25 2.24 5.39 -4.59
CA ALA A 25 1.46 4.18 -4.69
C ALA A 25 0.20 4.49 -5.52
N LYS A 26 0.02 3.77 -6.62
CA LYS A 26 -1.21 3.88 -7.42
C LYS A 26 -2.32 3.20 -6.65
N ALA A 27 -3.45 3.90 -6.53
CA ALA A 27 -4.67 3.27 -6.05
C ALA A 27 -5.04 2.12 -6.99
N LEU A 28 -5.26 0.94 -6.43
CA LEU A 28 -5.86 -0.17 -7.15
C LEU A 28 -7.35 0.13 -7.28
N VAL A 29 -7.86 0.24 -8.51
CA VAL A 29 -9.31 0.28 -8.77
C VAL A 29 -9.69 -1.09 -9.30
N TYR A 30 -10.63 -1.75 -8.62
CA TYR A 30 -11.17 -3.04 -9.04
C TYR A 30 -12.70 -3.03 -8.96
N CYS A 31 -13.35 -3.82 -9.79
CA CYS A 31 -14.79 -4.00 -9.76
C CYS A 31 -15.14 -5.05 -8.72
N LEU A 32 -15.77 -4.62 -7.63
CA LEU A 32 -16.48 -5.52 -6.75
C LEU A 32 -17.68 -6.11 -7.49
N GLU A 33 -18.01 -7.36 -7.21
CA GLU A 33 -19.18 -8.05 -7.76
C GLU A 33 -20.50 -7.32 -7.40
N GLY A 34 -20.52 -6.58 -6.29
CA GLY A 34 -21.65 -5.75 -5.86
C GLY A 34 -21.29 -4.79 -4.72
N SER A 35 -22.30 -4.13 -4.16
CA SER A 35 -22.14 -3.28 -2.97
C SER A 35 -22.06 -4.16 -1.71
N PRO A 36 -21.11 -3.92 -0.79
CA PRO A 36 -21.09 -4.58 0.51
C PRO A 36 -22.36 -4.29 1.31
N GLU A 37 -22.87 -5.29 2.00
CA GLU A 37 -24.01 -5.13 2.91
C GLU A 37 -23.59 -4.38 4.18
N ASN A 38 -22.42 -4.74 4.71
CA ASN A 38 -21.78 -4.12 5.86
C ASN A 38 -20.29 -4.49 5.92
N PHE A 39 -19.56 -3.91 6.87
CA PHE A 39 -18.14 -4.17 7.14
C PHE A 39 -17.90 -4.83 8.51
N ASN A 40 -18.95 -5.23 9.24
CA ASN A 40 -18.77 -5.84 10.56
C ASN A 40 -18.46 -7.34 10.38
N PRO A 41 -17.25 -7.82 10.71
CA PRO A 41 -16.88 -9.23 10.51
C PRO A 41 -17.75 -10.21 11.31
N ALA A 42 -18.35 -9.76 12.42
CA ALA A 42 -19.23 -10.58 13.24
C ALA A 42 -20.64 -10.76 12.65
N LEU A 43 -21.02 -9.94 11.66
CA LEU A 43 -22.37 -9.94 11.06
C LEU A 43 -22.35 -10.24 9.56
N THR A 44 -21.20 -10.17 8.92
CA THR A 44 -21.04 -10.38 7.47
C THR A 44 -21.20 -11.85 7.11
N THR A 45 -21.99 -12.14 6.08
CA THR A 45 -22.20 -13.52 5.57
C THR A 45 -22.00 -13.65 4.06
N THR A 46 -21.83 -12.54 3.34
CA THR A 46 -21.71 -12.49 1.88
C THR A 46 -20.26 -12.34 1.41
N ASN A 47 -19.91 -13.00 0.29
CA ASN A 47 -18.55 -12.94 -0.23
C ASN A 47 -18.17 -11.52 -0.69
N THR A 48 -19.11 -10.77 -1.28
CA THR A 48 -18.91 -9.36 -1.67
C THR A 48 -18.43 -8.49 -0.51
N SER A 49 -19.03 -8.66 0.67
CA SER A 49 -18.67 -7.93 1.88
C SER A 49 -17.32 -8.41 2.45
N LEU A 50 -17.02 -9.71 2.38
CA LEU A 50 -15.74 -10.27 2.81
C LEU A 50 -14.58 -9.79 1.91
N ASP A 51 -14.76 -9.79 0.59
CA ASP A 51 -13.75 -9.30 -0.36
C ASP A 51 -13.44 -7.81 -0.14
N ALA A 52 -14.46 -6.99 0.12
CA ALA A 52 -14.26 -5.59 0.47
C ALA A 52 -13.59 -5.41 1.85
N SER A 53 -13.96 -6.25 2.83
CA SER A 53 -13.50 -6.13 4.22
C SER A 53 -12.07 -6.65 4.45
N ARG A 54 -11.56 -7.55 3.60
CA ARG A 54 -10.18 -8.08 3.67
C ARG A 54 -9.10 -7.01 3.56
N HIS A 55 -9.41 -5.86 2.99
CA HIS A 55 -8.47 -4.72 2.93
C HIS A 55 -8.57 -3.78 4.14
N VAL A 56 -9.53 -4.02 5.05
CA VAL A 56 -9.84 -3.16 6.19
C VAL A 56 -9.47 -3.82 7.52
N TYR A 57 -9.62 -5.14 7.63
CA TYR A 57 -9.36 -5.90 8.85
C TYR A 57 -8.31 -6.98 8.61
N ASP A 58 -7.49 -7.19 9.65
CA ASP A 58 -6.43 -8.21 9.66
C ASP A 58 -6.94 -9.51 10.29
N GLN A 59 -6.32 -10.64 9.92
CA GLN A 59 -6.65 -11.96 10.46
C GLN A 59 -5.50 -12.49 11.32
N LEU A 60 -5.76 -13.49 12.17
CA LEU A 60 -4.69 -14.15 12.93
C LEU A 60 -3.77 -15.00 12.05
N VAL A 61 -4.27 -15.38 10.87
CA VAL A 61 -3.57 -16.14 9.83
C VAL A 61 -4.13 -15.74 8.48
N GLU A 62 -3.28 -15.71 7.46
CA GLU A 62 -3.61 -15.44 6.07
C GLU A 62 -3.03 -16.50 5.12
N PHE A 63 -3.44 -16.47 3.86
CA PHE A 63 -2.79 -17.28 2.83
C PHE A 63 -1.63 -16.52 2.21
N GLU A 64 -0.47 -17.16 2.06
CA GLU A 64 0.61 -16.61 1.25
C GLU A 64 0.11 -16.40 -0.18
N ARG A 65 0.34 -15.19 -0.71
CA ARG A 65 -0.24 -14.72 -1.97
C ARG A 65 0.04 -15.68 -3.13
N GLY A 66 -1.04 -16.23 -3.71
CA GLY A 66 -0.97 -17.15 -4.85
C GLY A 66 -0.71 -18.61 -4.47
N THR A 67 -0.75 -18.95 -3.19
CA THR A 67 -0.58 -20.30 -2.67
C THR A 67 -1.77 -20.70 -1.78
N THR A 68 -1.72 -21.92 -1.24
CA THR A 68 -2.64 -22.38 -0.18
C THR A 68 -1.93 -22.57 1.16
N ASN A 69 -0.71 -22.03 1.31
CA ASN A 69 0.05 -22.09 2.55
C ASN A 69 -0.44 -21.01 3.52
N LEU A 70 -0.56 -21.35 4.81
CA LEU A 70 -0.94 -20.41 5.85
C LEU A 70 0.28 -19.69 6.42
N ILE A 71 0.15 -18.39 6.62
CA ILE A 71 1.11 -17.53 7.31
C ILE A 71 0.42 -16.82 8.48
N PRO A 72 1.11 -16.55 9.60
CA PRO A 72 0.62 -15.63 10.62
C PRO A 72 0.47 -14.22 10.08
#